data_AF-A0A7W0AP53-F1
#
_entry.id   AF-A0A7W0AP53-F1
#
_cell.length_a   1.000
_cell.length_b   1.000
_cell.length_c   1.000
_cell.angle_alpha   90.00
_cell.angle_beta   90.00
_cell.angle_gamma   90.00
#
_symmetry.space_group_name_H-M   'P 1'
#
loop_
_entity.id
_entity.type
_entity.pdbx_description
1 polymer ?
#
loop_
_entity_poly.entity_id
_entity_poly.type
_entity_poly.pdbx_seq_one_letter_code
_entity_poly.pdbx_strand_id
1 'polypeptide(L)'
;MDAGTLEAEKGSSAPASGSESYQLKVRRYNPESGETAYWQEFGVDLDPERSVLDGILQVRDREDASVAVRCSCRAAICGSCAVKINGKTALACNTRISDAAAKAGVNQPIVVEPMNNMPVIKDLIVDMDAVHWKKVQRVVPWLLPDGDPPEREYIVDPESMIDITQSMACIQCGACVGACLSLEVDPEFIGPAALAKAYRFIGDPRDDQTEERLKDLAEDPHGLYDCTHCFACIEVCPKDVAPMSQIMRLRRKATNDYGIKDKNNGYGHEKGFVDIIEKWGTLHEAQLLPRSFGDGSMIKGQTEPGAVKQLVESLPTAFRGLKSGKITPRKALLHPKLADQKNVRHIYKEVHDRDERIELNLYIVSENPAEEEGAQGEGSGEN
;
A
#
# COMPACT_ATOMS: atom_id res chain seq x y z
N MET A 1 49.71 -37.78 36.33
CA MET A 1 49.71 -37.34 34.92
C MET A 1 48.33 -36.77 34.68
N ASP A 2 48.20 -35.48 34.94
CA ASP A 2 46.91 -34.77 34.84
C ASP A 2 46.55 -34.58 33.38
N ALA A 3 45.33 -35.02 33.02
CA ALA A 3 44.73 -34.76 31.74
C ALA A 3 44.13 -33.36 31.76
N GLY A 4 44.85 -32.39 31.18
CA GLY A 4 44.38 -31.02 31.00
C GLY A 4 43.22 -30.96 30.00
N THR A 5 42.10 -30.43 30.46
CA THR A 5 40.98 -29.92 29.65
C THR A 5 41.47 -28.77 28.77
N LEU A 6 41.34 -28.93 27.45
CA LEU A 6 41.51 -27.86 26.47
C LEU A 6 40.21 -27.07 26.39
N GLU A 7 40.23 -25.85 26.91
CA GLU A 7 39.20 -24.84 26.64
C GLU A 7 39.34 -24.38 25.19
N ALA A 8 38.24 -24.47 24.42
CA ALA A 8 38.18 -23.97 23.06
C ALA A 8 38.07 -22.44 23.07
N GLU A 9 39.16 -21.75 22.76
CA GLU A 9 39.14 -20.31 22.50
C GLU A 9 38.32 -20.01 21.23
N LYS A 10 37.30 -19.16 21.36
CA LYS A 10 36.56 -18.57 20.24
C LYS A 10 37.53 -17.69 19.45
N GLY A 11 38.05 -18.21 18.34
CA GLY A 11 38.86 -17.46 17.39
C GLY A 11 38.02 -16.39 16.69
N SER A 12 38.18 -15.13 17.09
CA SER A 12 37.78 -13.97 16.31
C SER A 12 38.77 -13.80 15.15
N SER A 13 38.33 -14.15 13.93
CA SER A 13 39.12 -13.93 12.72
C SER A 13 39.18 -12.44 12.42
N ALA A 14 40.38 -11.88 12.23
CA ALA A 14 40.55 -10.46 11.90
C ALA A 14 39.72 -10.06 10.67
N PRO A 15 39.05 -8.88 10.70
CA PRO A 15 38.23 -8.40 9.59
C PRO A 15 39.04 -8.25 8.29
N ALA A 16 38.44 -8.61 7.16
CA ALA A 16 39.01 -8.32 5.85
C ALA A 16 39.14 -6.80 5.65
N SER A 17 40.15 -6.36 4.91
CA SER A 17 40.39 -4.92 4.66
C SER A 17 39.12 -4.25 4.08
N GLY A 18 38.57 -3.26 4.79
CA GLY A 18 37.34 -2.55 4.40
C GLY A 18 36.05 -3.02 5.09
N SER A 19 36.10 -4.04 5.96
CA SER A 19 34.95 -4.44 6.76
C SER A 19 34.84 -3.65 8.07
N GLU A 20 33.60 -3.32 8.42
CA GLU A 20 33.19 -2.70 9.68
C GLU A 20 32.40 -3.71 10.51
N SER A 21 32.42 -3.53 11.84
CA SER A 21 31.70 -4.41 12.76
C SER A 21 30.32 -3.85 13.05
N TYR A 22 29.29 -4.66 12.81
CA TYR A 22 27.89 -4.34 13.07
C TYR A 22 27.30 -5.35 14.07
N GLN A 23 26.25 -4.94 14.77
CA GLN A 23 25.49 -5.82 15.66
C GLN A 23 24.11 -6.07 15.07
N LEU A 24 23.74 -7.34 14.91
CA LEU A 24 22.41 -7.77 14.49
C LEU A 24 21.66 -8.31 15.69
N LYS A 25 20.47 -7.77 15.97
CA LYS A 25 19.54 -8.31 16.97
C LYS A 25 18.39 -9.01 16.25
N VAL A 26 18.46 -10.34 16.20
CA VAL A 26 17.53 -11.17 15.44
C VAL A 26 16.43 -11.72 16.35
N ARG A 27 15.17 -11.60 15.92
CA ARG A 27 14.03 -12.25 16.58
C ARG A 27 14.05 -13.74 16.26
N ARG A 28 14.32 -14.56 17.26
CA ARG A 28 14.42 -16.02 17.15
C ARG A 28 13.13 -16.69 17.62
N TYR A 29 12.74 -17.75 16.93
CA TYR A 29 11.60 -18.59 17.29
C TYR A 29 11.78 -19.99 16.69
N ASN A 30 11.71 -21.01 17.54
CA ASN A 30 11.70 -22.41 17.13
C ASN A 30 10.37 -23.06 17.55
N PRO A 31 9.50 -23.47 16.61
CA PRO A 31 8.21 -24.08 16.95
C PRO A 31 8.37 -25.45 17.65
N GLU A 32 9.50 -26.13 17.48
CA GLU A 32 9.74 -27.46 18.06
C GLU A 32 10.26 -27.41 19.50
N SER A 33 10.78 -26.27 19.97
CA SER A 33 11.36 -26.17 21.32
C SER A 33 10.31 -26.02 22.42
N GLY A 34 9.09 -25.58 22.08
CA GLY A 34 8.05 -25.21 23.05
C GLY A 34 8.30 -23.89 23.76
N GLU A 35 9.37 -23.16 23.42
CA GLU A 35 9.72 -21.87 24.01
C GLU A 35 9.09 -20.70 23.24
N THR A 36 8.91 -19.57 23.93
CA THR A 36 8.44 -18.33 23.30
C THR A 36 9.56 -17.65 22.51
N ALA A 37 9.18 -16.78 21.58
CA ALA A 37 10.16 -16.05 20.78
C ALA A 37 11.06 -15.15 21.63
N TYR A 38 12.37 -15.21 21.38
CA TYR A 38 13.41 -14.51 22.12
C TYR A 38 14.26 -13.65 21.19
N TRP A 39 15.12 -12.81 21.77
CA TRP A 39 16.06 -11.98 21.03
C TRP A 39 17.47 -12.54 21.19
N GLN A 40 18.21 -12.58 20.10
CA GLN A 40 19.61 -12.98 20.10
C GLN A 40 20.44 -11.98 19.30
N GLU A 41 21.60 -11.63 19.84
CA GLU A 41 22.51 -10.64 19.26
C GLU A 41 23.73 -11.36 18.66
N PHE A 42 24.14 -10.90 17.49
CA PHE A 42 25.25 -11.46 16.71
C PHE A 42 26.12 -10.33 16.16
N GLY A 43 27.44 -10.49 16.27
CA GLY A 43 28.41 -9.56 15.70
C GLY A 43 28.76 -9.98 14.29
N VAL A 44 28.63 -9.07 13.32
CA VAL A 44 28.97 -9.34 11.93
C VAL A 44 30.00 -8.34 11.42
N ASP A 45 30.99 -8.84 10.69
CA ASP A 45 32.03 -8.01 10.07
C ASP A 45 31.82 -8.00 8.56
N LEU A 46 31.40 -6.85 8.02
CA LEU A 46 31.00 -6.70 6.63
C LEU A 46 31.43 -5.36 6.05
N ASP A 47 31.65 -5.33 4.74
CA ASP A 47 31.80 -4.07 4.01
C ASP A 47 30.48 -3.26 4.11
N PRO A 48 30.54 -1.93 4.31
CA PRO A 48 29.36 -1.07 4.51
C PRO A 48 28.32 -1.12 3.37
N GLU A 49 28.74 -1.46 2.16
CA GLU A 49 27.86 -1.56 0.98
C GLU A 49 27.15 -2.92 0.89
N ARG A 50 27.49 -3.88 1.77
CA ARG A 50 26.80 -5.18 1.85
C ARG A 50 25.38 -5.01 2.37
N SER A 51 24.55 -5.99 2.06
CA SER A 51 23.15 -5.98 2.47
C SER A 51 22.96 -6.51 3.88
N VAL A 52 21.84 -6.14 4.53
CA VAL A 52 21.41 -6.76 5.78
C VAL A 52 21.23 -8.28 5.60
N LEU A 53 20.82 -8.74 4.42
CA LEU A 53 20.77 -10.17 4.12
C LEU A 53 22.16 -10.82 4.20
N ASP A 54 23.22 -10.18 3.71
CA ASP A 54 24.58 -10.71 3.84
C ASP A 54 24.97 -10.88 5.32
N GLY A 55 24.55 -9.95 6.19
CA GLY A 55 24.72 -10.07 7.64
C GLY A 55 24.02 -11.29 8.21
N ILE A 56 22.72 -11.47 7.91
CA ILE A 56 21.94 -12.63 8.37
C ILE A 56 22.57 -13.94 7.88
N LEU A 57 23.05 -13.97 6.63
CA LEU A 57 23.69 -15.15 6.06
C LEU A 57 25.08 -15.41 6.68
N GLN A 58 25.85 -14.37 7.01
CA GLN A 58 27.12 -14.54 7.74
C GLN A 58 26.88 -15.18 9.11
N VAL A 59 25.88 -14.69 9.87
CA VAL A 59 25.49 -15.29 11.15
C VAL A 59 25.14 -16.76 10.96
N ARG A 60 24.27 -17.07 10.00
CA ARG A 60 23.84 -18.45 9.74
C ARG A 60 25.01 -19.36 9.36
N ASP A 61 25.88 -18.89 8.49
CA ASP A 61 26.92 -19.73 7.89
C ASP A 61 28.15 -19.88 8.82
N ARG A 62 28.37 -18.95 9.77
CA ARG A 62 29.59 -18.93 10.62
C ARG A 62 29.33 -19.06 12.12
N GLU A 63 28.18 -18.65 12.62
CA GLU A 63 27.90 -18.59 14.06
C GLU A 63 26.78 -19.55 14.48
N ASP A 64 25.62 -19.51 13.80
CA ASP A 64 24.45 -20.31 14.16
C ASP A 64 23.62 -20.74 12.94
N ALA A 65 23.89 -21.94 12.45
CA ALA A 65 23.21 -22.54 11.30
C ALA A 65 21.70 -22.76 11.49
N SER A 66 21.17 -22.59 12.72
CA SER A 66 19.74 -22.72 12.98
C SER A 66 18.92 -21.47 12.61
N VAL A 67 19.58 -20.33 12.33
CA VAL A 67 18.93 -19.08 11.91
C VAL A 67 18.20 -19.27 10.59
N ALA A 68 16.88 -19.08 10.61
CA ALA A 68 16.03 -19.29 9.45
C ALA A 68 15.60 -17.98 8.77
N VAL A 69 15.87 -17.88 7.47
CA VAL A 69 15.45 -16.76 6.60
C VAL A 69 15.15 -17.29 5.20
N ARG A 70 14.15 -16.70 4.51
CA ARG A 70 13.94 -16.97 3.08
C ARG A 70 14.81 -16.03 2.24
N CYS A 71 15.52 -16.58 1.27
CA CYS A 71 16.28 -15.81 0.29
C CYS A 71 16.45 -16.60 -1.01
N SER A 72 16.52 -15.90 -2.14
CA SER A 72 16.77 -16.52 -3.44
C SER A 72 17.63 -15.61 -4.33
N CYS A 73 17.03 -14.65 -5.05
CA CYS A 73 17.73 -13.91 -6.12
C CYS A 73 18.87 -12.97 -5.65
N ARG A 74 18.79 -12.45 -4.42
CA ARG A 74 19.69 -11.40 -3.88
C ARG A 74 19.78 -10.12 -4.75
N ALA A 75 18.82 -9.90 -5.64
CA ALA A 75 18.78 -8.80 -6.61
C ALA A 75 17.46 -8.01 -6.54
N ALA A 76 16.81 -8.01 -5.37
CA ALA A 76 15.60 -7.23 -5.09
C ALA A 76 14.39 -7.47 -6.03
N ILE A 77 14.30 -8.64 -6.69
CA ILE A 77 13.23 -8.94 -7.66
C ILE A 77 12.32 -10.10 -7.26
N CYS A 78 12.80 -11.11 -6.53
CA CYS A 78 11.98 -12.28 -6.16
C CYS A 78 11.04 -12.07 -4.95
N GLY A 79 11.27 -11.01 -4.17
CA GLY A 79 10.48 -10.71 -2.96
C GLY A 79 10.71 -11.61 -1.74
N SER A 80 11.48 -12.70 -1.84
CA SER A 80 11.55 -13.73 -0.78
C SER A 80 12.14 -13.29 0.56
N CYS A 81 13.02 -12.27 0.57
CA CYS A 81 13.75 -11.82 1.77
C CYS A 81 13.11 -10.62 2.46
N ALA A 82 11.79 -10.44 2.31
CA ALA A 82 11.05 -9.41 3.02
C ALA A 82 11.01 -9.74 4.52
N VAL A 83 11.48 -8.80 5.34
CA VAL A 83 11.55 -8.88 6.80
C VAL A 83 11.31 -7.48 7.38
N LYS A 84 11.19 -7.35 8.70
CA LYS A 84 11.13 -6.05 9.37
C LYS A 84 12.52 -5.70 9.92
N ILE A 85 13.06 -4.57 9.48
CA ILE A 85 14.39 -4.05 9.85
C ILE A 85 14.17 -2.73 10.57
N ASN A 86 14.61 -2.63 11.83
CA ASN A 86 14.42 -1.45 12.68
C ASN A 86 12.96 -0.96 12.70
N GLY A 87 12.02 -1.90 12.83
CA GLY A 87 10.58 -1.61 12.87
C GLY A 87 9.92 -1.31 11.52
N LYS A 88 10.66 -1.27 10.41
CA LYS A 88 10.11 -1.06 9.05
C LYS A 88 10.27 -2.28 8.17
N THR A 89 9.21 -2.68 7.48
CA THR A 89 9.27 -3.80 6.53
C THR A 89 10.08 -3.40 5.30
N ALA A 90 11.04 -4.24 4.90
CA ALA A 90 11.93 -4.01 3.76
C ALA A 90 12.47 -5.33 3.20
N LEU A 91 13.06 -5.29 2.01
CA LEU A 91 13.83 -6.42 1.48
C LEU A 91 15.23 -6.41 2.09
N ALA A 92 15.61 -7.47 2.81
CA ALA A 92 16.92 -7.57 3.44
C ALA A 92 18.07 -7.48 2.42
N CYS A 93 17.89 -8.01 1.19
CA CYS A 93 18.91 -7.92 0.14
C CYS A 93 19.02 -6.53 -0.51
N ASN A 94 18.01 -5.68 -0.36
CA ASN A 94 17.99 -4.32 -0.93
C ASN A 94 18.26 -3.24 0.13
N THR A 95 18.54 -3.64 1.36
CA THR A 95 18.81 -2.73 2.47
C THR A 95 20.29 -2.82 2.80
N ARG A 96 21.04 -1.74 2.59
CA ARG A 96 22.47 -1.68 2.96
C ARG A 96 22.62 -1.75 4.47
N ILE A 97 23.64 -2.47 4.93
CA ILE A 97 23.88 -2.69 6.35
C ILE A 97 24.28 -1.39 7.05
N SER A 98 25.06 -0.55 6.39
CA SER A 98 25.42 0.80 6.86
C SER A 98 24.20 1.71 7.01
N ASP A 99 23.31 1.75 6.01
CA ASP A 99 22.06 2.51 6.06
C ASP A 99 21.15 2.03 7.21
N ALA A 100 21.09 0.71 7.44
CA ALA A 100 20.34 0.14 8.53
C ALA A 100 20.96 0.47 9.91
N ALA A 101 22.29 0.40 10.05
CA ALA A 101 23.00 0.78 11.26
C ALA A 101 22.79 2.27 11.60
N ALA A 102 22.94 3.15 10.61
CA ALA A 102 22.72 4.58 10.77
C ALA A 102 21.29 4.90 11.25
N LYS A 103 20.29 4.18 10.71
CA LYS A 103 18.88 4.32 11.14
C LYS A 103 18.60 3.76 12.54
N ALA A 104 19.33 2.73 12.97
CA ALA A 104 19.21 2.19 14.34
C ALA A 104 19.73 3.19 15.38
N GLY A 105 20.78 3.95 15.02
CA GLY A 105 21.42 4.94 15.88
C GLY A 105 22.77 4.46 16.41
N VAL A 106 23.54 5.40 16.97
CA VAL A 106 24.91 5.13 17.44
C VAL A 106 24.89 4.08 18.55
N ASN A 107 25.72 3.05 18.41
CA ASN A 107 25.81 1.91 19.34
C ASN A 107 24.49 1.16 19.55
N GLN A 108 23.55 1.23 18.61
CA GLN A 108 22.33 0.43 18.62
C GLN A 108 22.45 -0.72 17.61
N PRO A 109 21.97 -1.93 17.96
CA PRO A 109 21.97 -3.04 17.02
C PRO A 109 20.93 -2.82 15.92
N ILE A 110 21.19 -3.36 14.74
CA ILE A 110 20.20 -3.49 13.67
C ILE A 110 19.21 -4.58 14.11
N VAL A 111 17.96 -4.20 14.37
CA VAL A 111 16.92 -5.12 14.80
C VAL A 111 16.29 -5.76 13.57
N VAL A 112 16.30 -7.08 13.50
CA VAL A 112 15.69 -7.86 12.40
C VAL A 112 14.66 -8.83 12.97
N GLU A 113 13.44 -8.76 12.48
CA GLU A 113 12.33 -9.59 12.94
C GLU A 113 11.39 -9.97 11.77
N PRO A 114 10.55 -11.01 11.90
CA PRO A 114 9.62 -11.39 10.84
C PRO A 114 8.62 -10.26 10.53
N MET A 115 8.02 -10.31 9.33
CA MET A 115 6.96 -9.39 8.94
C MET A 115 5.72 -9.53 9.87
N ASN A 116 5.01 -8.43 10.11
CA ASN A 116 3.72 -8.48 10.83
C ASN A 116 2.62 -9.11 9.95
N ASN A 117 1.43 -9.27 10.53
CA ASN A 117 0.19 -9.71 9.86
C ASN A 117 0.23 -11.11 9.24
N MET A 118 1.30 -11.87 9.46
CA MET A 118 1.44 -13.24 9.01
C MET A 118 1.97 -14.10 10.16
N PRO A 119 1.45 -15.32 10.36
CA PRO A 119 1.96 -16.24 11.37
C PRO A 119 3.45 -16.52 11.17
N VAL A 120 4.24 -16.57 12.24
CA VAL A 120 5.66 -16.91 12.17
C VAL A 120 5.80 -18.43 12.13
N ILE A 121 6.50 -18.96 11.13
CA ILE A 121 6.85 -20.38 11.04
C ILE A 121 8.11 -20.67 11.86
N LYS A 122 9.20 -19.91 11.61
CA LYS A 122 10.49 -20.04 12.31
C LYS A 122 11.32 -18.78 12.08
N ASP A 123 11.88 -18.22 13.15
CA ASP A 123 12.70 -16.99 13.12
C ASP A 123 12.10 -15.89 12.22
N LEU A 124 12.71 -15.61 11.07
CA LEU A 124 12.32 -14.55 10.13
C LEU A 124 11.35 -15.05 9.03
N ILE A 125 10.99 -16.33 9.05
CA ILE A 125 10.11 -16.96 8.07
C ILE A 125 8.66 -16.88 8.56
N VAL A 126 7.81 -16.22 7.77
CA VAL A 126 6.37 -16.15 7.99
C VAL A 126 5.58 -17.07 7.05
N ASP A 127 4.35 -17.41 7.41
CA ASP A 127 3.42 -18.12 6.56
C ASP A 127 2.74 -17.13 5.59
N MET A 128 3.24 -17.10 4.35
CA MET A 128 2.69 -16.27 3.29
C MET A 128 1.37 -16.82 2.76
N ASP A 129 1.14 -18.14 2.82
CA ASP A 129 -0.08 -18.75 2.29
C ASP A 129 -1.28 -18.43 3.19
N ALA A 130 -1.07 -18.45 4.50
CA ALA A 130 -2.11 -18.16 5.50
C ALA A 130 -2.81 -16.81 5.29
N VAL A 131 -2.10 -15.80 4.74
CA VAL A 131 -2.62 -14.43 4.61
C VAL A 131 -2.42 -13.86 3.20
N HIS A 132 -1.17 -13.76 2.74
CA HIS A 132 -0.85 -13.05 1.50
C HIS A 132 -1.43 -13.74 0.26
N TRP A 133 -1.12 -15.02 0.03
CA TRP A 133 -1.54 -15.70 -1.19
C TRP A 133 -3.03 -15.99 -1.22
N LYS A 134 -3.63 -16.35 -0.08
CA LYS A 134 -5.09 -16.51 0.04
C LYS A 134 -5.84 -15.24 -0.36
N LYS A 135 -5.39 -14.06 0.10
CA LYS A 135 -6.01 -12.77 -0.25
C LYS A 135 -5.75 -12.37 -1.71
N VAL A 136 -4.57 -12.66 -2.26
CA VAL A 136 -4.29 -12.44 -3.69
C VAL A 136 -5.16 -13.34 -4.58
N GLN A 137 -5.41 -14.59 -4.20
CA GLN A 137 -6.29 -15.50 -4.92
C GLN A 137 -7.77 -15.08 -4.82
N ARG A 138 -8.20 -14.51 -3.69
CA ARG A 138 -9.56 -14.02 -3.44
C ARG A 138 -10.04 -12.98 -4.46
N VAL A 139 -9.11 -12.23 -5.08
CA VAL A 139 -9.43 -11.19 -6.08
C VAL A 139 -9.39 -11.71 -7.53
N VAL A 140 -9.35 -13.03 -7.73
CA VAL A 140 -9.35 -13.68 -9.05
C VAL A 140 -8.25 -13.10 -9.95
N PRO A 141 -6.96 -13.32 -9.60
CA PRO A 141 -5.83 -12.56 -10.14
C PRO A 141 -5.38 -13.04 -11.54
N TRP A 142 -6.32 -13.25 -12.45
CA TRP A 142 -6.11 -13.59 -13.85
C TRP A 142 -7.15 -12.87 -14.73
N LEU A 143 -6.84 -12.77 -16.03
CA LEU A 143 -7.67 -12.09 -17.02
C LEU A 143 -8.93 -12.92 -17.33
N LEU A 144 -10.08 -12.26 -17.40
CA LEU A 144 -11.35 -12.83 -17.81
C LEU A 144 -11.92 -12.02 -18.99
N PRO A 145 -11.45 -12.28 -20.22
CA PRO A 145 -11.97 -11.65 -21.42
C PRO A 145 -13.34 -12.23 -21.80
N ASP A 146 -14.15 -11.45 -22.52
CA ASP A 146 -15.36 -11.96 -23.18
C ASP A 146 -15.05 -12.66 -24.51
N GLY A 147 -15.92 -13.61 -24.87
CA GLY A 147 -15.85 -14.34 -26.12
C GLY A 147 -14.73 -15.38 -26.23
N ASP A 148 -14.59 -15.94 -27.44
CA ASP A 148 -13.55 -16.91 -27.74
C ASP A 148 -12.18 -16.23 -27.87
N PRO A 149 -11.07 -16.87 -27.43
CA PRO A 149 -9.73 -16.33 -27.62
C PRO A 149 -9.44 -16.07 -29.11
N PRO A 150 -8.82 -14.93 -29.46
CA PRO A 150 -8.48 -14.62 -30.85
C PRO A 150 -7.44 -15.61 -31.41
N GLU A 151 -7.36 -15.71 -32.74
CA GLU A 151 -6.35 -16.55 -33.40
C GLU A 151 -4.89 -16.10 -33.13
N ARG A 152 -4.69 -14.85 -32.69
CA ARG A 152 -3.40 -14.25 -32.36
C ARG A 152 -3.44 -13.58 -30.98
N GLU A 153 -2.79 -12.43 -30.83
CA GLU A 153 -2.78 -11.63 -29.61
C GLU A 153 -4.02 -10.75 -29.47
N TYR A 154 -4.36 -10.40 -28.23
CA TYR A 154 -5.34 -9.35 -27.93
C TYR A 154 -4.74 -7.99 -28.31
N ILE A 155 -5.42 -7.26 -29.19
CA ILE A 155 -5.00 -5.93 -29.65
C ILE A 155 -5.58 -4.89 -28.69
N VAL A 156 -4.73 -4.01 -28.17
CA VAL A 156 -5.08 -2.91 -27.27
C VAL A 156 -4.25 -1.67 -27.64
N ASP A 157 -4.80 -0.49 -27.41
CA ASP A 157 -4.04 0.76 -27.60
C ASP A 157 -2.90 0.84 -26.56
N PRO A 158 -1.67 1.20 -26.95
CA PRO A 158 -0.53 1.28 -26.03
C PRO A 158 -0.81 2.12 -24.78
N GLU A 159 -1.50 3.25 -24.95
CA GLU A 159 -1.84 4.20 -23.90
C GLU A 159 -2.75 3.59 -22.83
N SER A 160 -3.65 2.67 -23.23
CA SER A 160 -4.54 1.98 -22.29
C SER A 160 -3.80 1.05 -21.32
N MET A 161 -2.61 0.57 -21.72
CA MET A 161 -1.80 -0.33 -20.91
C MET A 161 -0.88 0.42 -19.93
N ILE A 162 -0.59 1.70 -20.18
CA ILE A 162 0.27 2.54 -19.34
C ILE A 162 -0.24 2.56 -17.90
N ASP A 163 -1.56 2.64 -17.74
CA ASP A 163 -2.17 2.84 -16.44
C ASP A 163 -1.85 1.72 -15.45
N ILE A 164 -1.91 0.48 -15.94
CA ILE A 164 -1.69 -0.72 -15.13
C ILE A 164 -0.22 -1.10 -14.96
N THR A 165 0.73 -0.45 -15.65
CA THR A 165 2.17 -0.76 -15.58
C THR A 165 2.73 -0.77 -14.15
N GLN A 166 2.40 0.25 -13.36
CA GLN A 166 2.85 0.37 -11.97
C GLN A 166 2.34 -0.80 -11.10
N SER A 167 1.10 -1.23 -11.30
CA SER A 167 0.56 -2.42 -10.61
C SER A 167 1.23 -3.72 -11.06
N MET A 168 1.70 -3.81 -12.31
CA MET A 168 2.43 -4.98 -12.84
C MET A 168 3.78 -5.17 -12.18
N ALA A 169 4.42 -4.08 -11.75
CA ALA A 169 5.75 -4.10 -11.14
C ALA A 169 5.78 -4.80 -9.76
N CYS A 170 4.63 -5.18 -9.21
CA CYS A 170 4.53 -5.88 -7.94
C CYS A 170 5.17 -7.27 -8.00
N ILE A 171 6.20 -7.47 -7.17
CA ILE A 171 6.95 -8.72 -7.02
C ILE A 171 6.38 -9.68 -5.97
N GLN A 172 5.18 -9.40 -5.44
CA GLN A 172 4.51 -10.22 -4.40
C GLN A 172 5.39 -10.53 -3.17
N CYS A 173 6.14 -9.53 -2.70
CA CYS A 173 7.03 -9.68 -1.53
C CYS A 173 6.30 -9.66 -0.18
N GLY A 174 5.03 -9.26 -0.13
CA GLY A 174 4.27 -9.14 1.12
C GLY A 174 4.63 -7.92 1.98
N ALA A 175 5.60 -7.07 1.61
CA ALA A 175 6.06 -5.97 2.46
C ALA A 175 4.94 -5.00 2.87
N CYS A 176 4.07 -4.63 1.92
CA CYS A 176 2.91 -3.77 2.19
C CYS A 176 1.86 -4.43 3.10
N VAL A 177 1.72 -5.77 3.03
CA VAL A 177 0.83 -6.54 3.91
C VAL A 177 1.37 -6.50 5.33
N GLY A 178 2.68 -6.74 5.50
CA GLY A 178 3.36 -6.69 6.80
C GLY A 178 3.48 -5.28 7.42
N ALA A 179 3.07 -4.22 6.72
CA ALA A 179 3.04 -2.85 7.24
C ALA A 179 1.63 -2.26 7.35
N CYS A 180 0.59 -3.03 6.98
CA CYS A 180 -0.77 -2.52 6.92
C CYS A 180 -1.43 -2.50 8.31
N LEU A 181 -1.73 -1.31 8.81
CA LEU A 181 -2.40 -1.12 10.10
C LEU A 181 -3.86 -1.59 10.08
N SER A 182 -4.57 -1.46 8.95
CA SER A 182 -5.93 -1.99 8.83
C SER A 182 -5.95 -3.52 9.03
N LEU A 183 -4.95 -4.24 8.50
CA LEU A 183 -4.82 -5.70 8.69
C LEU A 183 -4.47 -6.12 10.12
N GLU A 184 -3.83 -5.24 10.90
CA GLU A 184 -3.53 -5.51 12.32
C GLU A 184 -4.82 -5.50 13.17
N VAL A 185 -5.79 -4.66 12.78
CA VAL A 185 -7.07 -4.51 13.49
C VAL A 185 -8.12 -5.48 12.95
N ASP A 186 -8.19 -5.62 11.63
CA ASP A 186 -9.08 -6.53 10.92
C ASP A 186 -8.28 -7.53 10.06
N PRO A 187 -8.05 -8.75 10.57
CA PRO A 187 -7.39 -9.81 9.81
C PRO A 187 -8.15 -10.24 8.54
N GLU A 188 -9.44 -9.94 8.42
CA GLU A 188 -10.25 -10.32 7.26
C GLU A 188 -10.06 -9.35 6.08
N PHE A 189 -9.73 -8.07 6.35
CA PHE A 189 -9.49 -7.03 5.34
C PHE A 189 -8.63 -7.51 4.16
N ILE A 190 -9.11 -7.39 2.92
CA ILE A 190 -8.44 -7.91 1.71
C ILE A 190 -6.98 -7.47 1.59
N GLY A 191 -6.65 -6.26 2.04
CA GLY A 191 -5.27 -5.82 2.18
C GLY A 191 -4.65 -5.22 0.92
N PRO A 192 -3.51 -4.51 1.06
CA PRO A 192 -2.97 -3.66 0.01
C PRO A 192 -2.44 -4.41 -1.21
N ALA A 193 -1.79 -5.55 -1.03
CA ALA A 193 -1.24 -6.32 -2.15
C ALA A 193 -2.34 -6.88 -3.06
N ALA A 194 -3.38 -7.45 -2.46
CA ALA A 194 -4.51 -8.02 -3.20
C ALA A 194 -5.33 -6.94 -3.89
N LEU A 195 -5.61 -5.81 -3.24
CA LEU A 195 -6.31 -4.70 -3.88
C LEU A 195 -5.50 -4.07 -5.04
N ALA A 196 -4.18 -3.90 -4.87
CA ALA A 196 -3.33 -3.45 -5.99
C ALA A 196 -3.33 -4.46 -7.15
N LYS A 197 -3.37 -5.77 -6.84
CA LYS A 197 -3.49 -6.84 -7.84
C LYS A 197 -4.89 -6.89 -8.47
N ALA A 198 -5.95 -6.50 -7.77
CA ALA A 198 -7.28 -6.37 -8.34
C ALA A 198 -7.34 -5.22 -9.34
N TYR A 199 -6.75 -4.06 -8.99
CA TYR A 199 -6.65 -2.92 -9.91
C TYR A 199 -5.95 -3.28 -11.21
N ARG A 200 -4.90 -4.11 -11.15
CA ARG A 200 -4.21 -4.62 -12.34
C ARG A 200 -5.16 -5.23 -13.39
N PHE A 201 -6.24 -5.88 -12.98
CA PHE A 201 -7.22 -6.48 -13.91
C PHE A 201 -8.39 -5.54 -14.19
N ILE A 202 -8.88 -4.83 -13.18
CA ILE A 202 -9.95 -3.81 -13.34
C ILE A 202 -9.55 -2.66 -14.28
N GLY A 203 -8.27 -2.32 -14.32
CA GLY A 203 -7.73 -1.33 -15.26
C GLY A 203 -7.23 -1.93 -16.58
N ASP A 204 -7.32 -3.24 -16.78
CA ASP A 204 -6.89 -3.88 -18.03
C ASP A 204 -8.03 -3.87 -19.04
N PRO A 205 -7.89 -3.22 -20.21
CA PRO A 205 -8.97 -3.11 -21.20
C PRO A 205 -9.38 -4.46 -21.80
N ARG A 206 -8.63 -5.53 -21.54
CA ARG A 206 -8.95 -6.89 -22.00
C ARG A 206 -9.80 -7.67 -21.00
N ASP A 207 -10.01 -7.16 -19.79
CA ASP A 207 -10.83 -7.82 -18.76
C ASP A 207 -12.28 -7.34 -18.88
N ASP A 208 -13.22 -8.27 -19.03
CA ASP A 208 -14.65 -7.95 -19.18
C ASP A 208 -15.42 -8.03 -17.85
N GLN A 209 -14.75 -8.35 -16.74
CA GLN A 209 -15.39 -8.54 -15.43
C GLN A 209 -15.23 -7.33 -14.51
N THR A 210 -15.04 -6.14 -15.08
CA THR A 210 -14.70 -4.94 -14.32
C THR A 210 -15.78 -4.57 -13.30
N GLU A 211 -17.06 -4.55 -13.70
CA GLU A 211 -18.16 -4.19 -12.81
C GLU A 211 -18.37 -5.23 -11.71
N GLU A 212 -18.32 -6.52 -12.04
CA GLU A 212 -18.47 -7.63 -11.11
C GLU A 212 -17.37 -7.62 -10.05
N ARG A 213 -16.11 -7.43 -10.46
CA ARG A 213 -14.97 -7.33 -9.53
C ARG A 213 -15.11 -6.12 -8.61
N LEU A 214 -15.54 -4.96 -9.14
CA LEU A 214 -15.74 -3.76 -8.32
C LEU A 214 -16.87 -3.95 -7.32
N LYS A 215 -17.99 -4.56 -7.72
CA LYS A 215 -19.13 -4.87 -6.84
C LYS A 215 -18.72 -5.83 -5.73
N ASP A 216 -18.04 -6.92 -6.07
CA ASP A 216 -17.53 -7.88 -5.08
C ASP A 216 -16.65 -7.19 -4.02
N LEU A 217 -15.69 -6.36 -4.46
CA LEU A 217 -14.81 -5.64 -3.54
C LEU A 217 -15.54 -4.55 -2.72
N ALA A 218 -16.53 -3.88 -3.30
CA ALA A 218 -17.25 -2.78 -2.66
C ALA A 218 -18.31 -3.27 -1.65
N GLU A 219 -18.94 -4.41 -1.94
CA GLU A 219 -19.98 -4.99 -1.08
C GLU A 219 -19.42 -5.89 0.02
N ASP A 220 -18.18 -6.38 -0.12
CA ASP A 220 -17.49 -7.13 0.93
C ASP A 220 -17.29 -6.22 2.17
N PRO A 221 -17.80 -6.61 3.36
CA PRO A 221 -17.61 -5.85 4.59
C PRO A 221 -16.15 -5.60 4.94
N HIS A 222 -15.26 -6.50 4.50
CA HIS A 222 -13.80 -6.46 4.71
C HIS A 222 -13.06 -6.08 3.42
N GLY A 223 -13.78 -5.46 2.48
CA GLY A 223 -13.33 -5.21 1.13
C GLY A 223 -12.62 -3.87 0.96
N LEU A 224 -13.01 -3.15 -0.08
CA LEU A 224 -12.35 -1.95 -0.56
C LEU A 224 -12.31 -0.80 0.46
N TYR A 225 -13.33 -0.70 1.32
CA TYR A 225 -13.57 0.46 2.18
C TYR A 225 -12.86 0.43 3.53
N ASP A 226 -12.28 -0.71 3.93
CA ASP A 226 -11.56 -0.87 5.21
C ASP A 226 -10.11 -0.34 5.19
N CYS A 227 -9.63 0.09 4.03
CA CYS A 227 -8.40 0.87 3.96
C CYS A 227 -8.56 2.21 4.68
N THR A 228 -7.71 2.45 5.68
CA THR A 228 -7.70 3.64 6.54
C THR A 228 -6.84 4.80 6.01
N HIS A 229 -6.25 4.66 4.82
CA HIS A 229 -5.38 5.67 4.19
C HIS A 229 -4.17 6.08 5.07
N CYS A 230 -3.53 5.13 5.74
CA CYS A 230 -2.31 5.42 6.52
C CYS A 230 -1.04 5.54 5.67
N PHE A 231 -1.10 5.24 4.37
CA PHE A 231 0.01 5.30 3.40
C PHE A 231 1.24 4.41 3.69
N ALA A 232 1.28 3.67 4.80
CA ALA A 232 2.40 2.78 5.14
C ALA A 232 2.76 1.78 4.02
N CYS A 233 1.76 1.26 3.30
CA CYS A 233 1.97 0.35 2.17
C CYS A 233 2.70 0.98 0.97
N ILE A 234 2.65 2.31 0.82
CA ILE A 234 3.45 3.04 -0.18
C ILE A 234 4.88 3.16 0.32
N GLU A 235 5.07 3.61 1.57
CA GLU A 235 6.41 3.85 2.13
C GLU A 235 7.31 2.61 2.14
N VAL A 236 6.74 1.42 2.35
CA VAL A 236 7.52 0.17 2.42
C VAL A 236 7.64 -0.55 1.08
N CYS A 237 7.00 -0.06 0.01
CA CYS A 237 6.99 -0.78 -1.27
C CYS A 237 8.37 -0.67 -1.94
N PRO A 238 9.10 -1.78 -2.16
CA PRO A 238 10.45 -1.71 -2.74
C PRO A 238 10.45 -1.50 -4.26
N LYS A 239 9.27 -1.45 -4.90
CA LYS A 239 9.07 -1.37 -6.35
C LYS A 239 8.14 -0.22 -6.73
N ASP A 240 7.84 0.67 -5.78
CA ASP A 240 7.04 1.88 -5.99
C ASP A 240 5.69 1.63 -6.68
N VAL A 241 5.08 0.48 -6.41
CA VAL A 241 3.74 0.09 -6.90
C VAL A 241 2.65 1.03 -6.37
N ALA A 242 2.92 1.71 -5.26
CA ALA A 242 2.00 2.60 -4.56
C ALA A 242 0.61 1.95 -4.30
N PRO A 243 0.51 0.85 -3.51
CA PRO A 243 -0.75 0.11 -3.35
C PRO A 243 -1.96 0.96 -2.93
N MET A 244 -1.78 1.96 -2.05
CA MET A 244 -2.87 2.85 -1.65
C MET A 244 -3.38 3.68 -2.84
N SER A 245 -2.51 4.14 -3.73
CA SER A 245 -2.92 4.84 -4.95
C SER A 245 -3.80 3.93 -5.81
N GLN A 246 -3.45 2.64 -5.93
CA GLN A 246 -4.28 1.66 -6.66
C GLN A 246 -5.64 1.43 -5.97
N ILE A 247 -5.67 1.40 -4.63
CA ILE A 247 -6.91 1.32 -3.85
C ILE A 247 -7.79 2.56 -4.10
N MET A 248 -7.21 3.75 -4.20
CA MET A 248 -7.96 4.98 -4.48
C MET A 248 -8.55 4.99 -5.88
N ARG A 249 -7.84 4.44 -6.86
CA ARG A 249 -8.34 4.25 -8.22
C ARG A 249 -9.51 3.27 -8.22
N LEU A 250 -9.41 2.14 -7.52
CA LEU A 250 -10.53 1.20 -7.32
C LEU A 250 -11.76 1.89 -6.72
N ARG A 251 -11.59 2.67 -5.64
CA ARG A 251 -12.70 3.41 -5.02
C ARG A 251 -13.36 4.37 -5.99
N ARG A 252 -12.54 5.14 -6.72
CA ARG A 252 -13.03 6.09 -7.71
C ARG A 252 -13.79 5.41 -8.84
N LYS A 253 -13.28 4.27 -9.36
CA LYS A 253 -13.99 3.49 -10.37
C LYS A 253 -15.33 2.98 -9.83
N ALA A 254 -15.32 2.34 -8.66
CA ALA A 254 -16.53 1.84 -8.03
C ALA A 254 -17.59 2.94 -7.86
N THR A 255 -17.22 4.10 -7.32
CA THR A 255 -18.17 5.17 -7.04
C THR A 255 -18.50 6.00 -8.28
N ASN A 256 -17.52 6.61 -8.93
CA ASN A 256 -17.78 7.61 -9.97
C ASN A 256 -18.09 7.01 -11.34
N ASP A 257 -17.42 5.91 -11.71
CA ASP A 257 -17.56 5.33 -13.05
C ASP A 257 -18.74 4.34 -13.09
N TYR A 258 -18.91 3.52 -12.04
CA TYR A 258 -19.93 2.47 -11.97
C TYR A 258 -21.10 2.76 -11.02
N GLY A 259 -21.06 3.84 -10.23
CA GLY A 259 -22.18 4.22 -9.35
C GLY A 259 -22.49 3.23 -8.23
N ILE A 260 -21.51 2.41 -7.82
CA ILE A 260 -21.68 1.35 -6.83
C ILE A 260 -21.86 1.99 -5.45
N LYS A 261 -22.95 1.61 -4.78
CA LYS A 261 -23.29 2.10 -3.44
C LYS A 261 -22.80 1.13 -2.39
N ASP A 262 -21.83 1.57 -1.60
CA ASP A 262 -21.31 0.78 -0.49
C ASP A 262 -22.25 0.79 0.72
N LYS A 263 -22.09 -0.22 1.58
CA LYS A 263 -22.90 -0.41 2.79
C LYS A 263 -22.72 0.71 3.83
N ASN A 264 -21.58 1.40 3.81
CA ASN A 264 -21.23 2.44 4.76
C ASN A 264 -21.63 3.85 4.28
N ASN A 265 -22.35 3.94 3.16
CA ASN A 265 -22.79 5.20 2.55
C ASN A 265 -21.63 6.16 2.18
N GLY A 266 -20.46 5.62 1.86
CA GLY A 266 -19.33 6.36 1.33
C GLY A 266 -19.64 7.04 0.00
N TYR A 267 -20.31 6.34 -0.92
CA TYR A 267 -20.76 6.87 -2.21
C TYR A 267 -21.60 8.14 -2.04
N GLY A 268 -22.66 8.06 -1.21
CA GLY A 268 -23.56 9.18 -0.98
C GLY A 268 -22.85 10.35 -0.31
N HIS A 269 -21.92 10.07 0.60
CA HIS A 269 -21.09 11.09 1.25
C HIS A 269 -20.16 11.81 0.27
N GLU A 270 -19.46 11.07 -0.60
CA GLU A 270 -18.61 11.62 -1.65
C GLU A 270 -19.42 12.52 -2.59
N LYS A 271 -20.54 12.02 -3.14
CA LYS A 271 -21.44 12.80 -4.01
C LYS A 271 -21.97 14.04 -3.31
N GLY A 272 -22.38 13.91 -2.05
CA GLY A 272 -22.82 15.03 -1.22
C GLY A 272 -21.76 16.12 -1.10
N PHE A 273 -20.50 15.75 -0.87
CA PHE A 273 -19.37 16.69 -0.83
C PHE A 273 -19.18 17.40 -2.18
N VAL A 274 -19.09 16.63 -3.26
CA VAL A 274 -18.86 17.15 -4.62
C VAL A 274 -19.98 18.10 -5.04
N ASP A 275 -21.24 17.69 -4.92
CA ASP A 275 -22.41 18.48 -5.34
C ASP A 275 -22.56 19.80 -4.56
N ILE A 276 -22.15 19.79 -3.29
CA ILE A 276 -22.17 21.00 -2.45
C ILE A 276 -21.09 21.98 -2.91
N ILE A 277 -19.87 21.51 -3.14
CA ILE A 277 -18.75 22.34 -3.57
C ILE A 277 -18.97 22.84 -5.00
N GLU A 278 -19.48 22.03 -5.92
CA GLU A 278 -19.80 22.47 -7.27
C GLU A 278 -20.91 23.55 -7.27
N LYS A 279 -21.86 23.45 -6.34
CA LYS A 279 -22.96 24.43 -6.22
C LYS A 279 -22.53 25.74 -5.59
N TRP A 280 -21.72 25.70 -4.53
CA TRP A 280 -21.43 26.84 -3.65
C TRP A 280 -19.95 27.25 -3.56
N GLY A 281 -19.02 26.40 -4.01
CA GLY A 281 -17.57 26.64 -4.06
C GLY A 281 -16.89 26.47 -2.72
N THR A 282 -17.68 26.24 -1.68
CA THR A 282 -17.27 25.95 -0.33
C THR A 282 -18.24 24.93 0.23
N LEU A 283 -17.77 24.16 1.22
CA LEU A 283 -18.60 23.17 1.88
C LEU A 283 -19.70 23.85 2.70
N HIS A 284 -20.94 23.44 2.50
CA HIS A 284 -22.09 23.77 3.35
C HIS A 284 -22.34 22.59 4.30
N GLU A 285 -21.68 22.59 5.46
CA GLU A 285 -21.65 21.44 6.38
C GLU A 285 -23.04 21.02 6.84
N ALA A 286 -23.97 21.97 6.99
CA ALA A 286 -25.34 21.69 7.39
C ALA A 286 -26.13 20.87 6.35
N GLN A 287 -25.75 20.92 5.07
CA GLN A 287 -26.37 20.14 4.01
C GLN A 287 -25.67 18.82 3.72
N LEU A 288 -24.45 18.64 4.24
CA LEU A 288 -23.66 17.46 3.96
C LEU A 288 -24.33 16.19 4.45
N LEU A 289 -24.78 16.16 5.72
CA LEU A 289 -25.38 14.97 6.30
C LEU A 289 -26.70 14.57 5.61
N PRO A 290 -27.68 15.48 5.39
CA PRO A 290 -28.86 15.17 4.60
C PRO A 290 -28.54 14.65 3.20
N ARG A 291 -27.63 15.30 2.47
CA ARG A 291 -27.28 14.87 1.10
C ARG A 291 -26.52 13.56 1.06
N SER A 292 -25.69 13.28 2.08
CA SER A 292 -24.92 12.05 2.17
C SER A 292 -25.83 10.84 2.16
N PHE A 293 -26.91 10.86 2.94
CA PHE A 293 -27.89 9.77 2.97
C PHE A 293 -28.96 9.87 1.87
N GLY A 294 -28.82 10.84 0.97
CA GLY A 294 -29.72 11.08 -0.15
C GLY A 294 -29.11 10.80 -1.50
N ASP A 295 -27.99 10.08 -1.55
CA ASP A 295 -27.28 9.82 -2.80
C ASP A 295 -26.76 11.11 -3.48
N GLY A 296 -26.38 12.11 -2.67
CA GLY A 296 -26.08 13.48 -3.12
C GLY A 296 -27.33 14.37 -3.28
N SER A 297 -28.52 13.79 -3.41
CA SER A 297 -29.78 14.53 -3.58
C SER A 297 -30.26 15.16 -2.26
N MET A 298 -30.54 16.46 -2.32
CA MET A 298 -31.18 17.19 -1.23
C MET A 298 -32.59 16.69 -0.92
N ILE A 299 -33.37 16.32 -1.95
CA ILE A 299 -34.78 15.93 -1.79
C ILE A 299 -34.88 14.51 -1.25
N LYS A 300 -34.17 13.55 -1.88
CA LYS A 300 -34.17 12.15 -1.40
C LYS A 300 -33.52 12.05 -0.02
N GLY A 301 -32.44 12.79 0.22
CA GLY A 301 -31.72 12.78 1.50
C GLY A 301 -32.49 13.30 2.71
N GLN A 302 -33.54 14.09 2.48
CA GLN A 302 -34.41 14.57 3.55
C GLN A 302 -35.64 13.66 3.77
N THR A 303 -35.89 12.71 2.86
CA THR A 303 -37.16 11.96 2.81
C THR A 303 -36.99 10.45 2.85
N GLU A 304 -35.79 9.91 2.62
CA GLU A 304 -35.55 8.47 2.74
C GLU A 304 -35.58 7.97 4.20
N PRO A 305 -36.21 6.82 4.49
CA PRO A 305 -36.34 6.30 5.86
C PRO A 305 -35.00 6.09 6.59
N GLY A 306 -33.96 5.64 5.87
CA GLY A 306 -32.61 5.47 6.42
C GLY A 306 -31.96 6.80 6.80
N ALA A 307 -32.13 7.82 5.96
CA ALA A 307 -31.65 9.17 6.21
C ALA A 307 -32.35 9.82 7.41
N VAL A 308 -33.67 9.63 7.55
CA VAL A 308 -34.45 10.15 8.68
C VAL A 308 -33.96 9.55 10.00
N LYS A 309 -33.73 8.23 10.06
CA LYS A 309 -33.19 7.57 11.25
C LYS A 309 -31.84 8.18 11.66
N GLN A 310 -30.92 8.32 10.71
CA GLN A 310 -29.58 8.87 10.96
C GLN A 310 -29.59 10.37 11.33
N LEU A 311 -30.49 11.16 10.73
CA LEU A 311 -30.72 12.55 11.11
C LEU A 311 -31.23 12.65 12.56
N VAL A 312 -32.12 11.75 12.98
CA VAL A 312 -32.61 11.68 14.36
C VAL A 312 -31.49 11.29 15.33
N GLU A 313 -30.68 10.27 14.99
CA GLU A 313 -29.51 9.86 15.79
C GLU A 313 -28.46 10.99 15.92
N SER A 314 -28.39 11.88 14.92
CA SER A 314 -27.49 13.04 14.90
C SER A 314 -28.00 14.26 15.67
N LEU A 315 -29.25 14.27 16.15
CA LEU A 315 -29.84 15.41 16.89
C LEU A 315 -29.04 15.85 18.12
N PRO A 316 -28.46 14.94 18.95
CA PRO A 316 -27.63 15.36 20.09
C PRO A 316 -26.40 16.16 19.66
N THR A 317 -25.77 15.80 18.55
CA THR A 317 -24.62 16.51 17.98
C THR A 317 -25.05 17.87 17.43
N ALA A 318 -26.19 17.93 16.71
CA ALA A 318 -26.75 19.18 16.22
C ALA A 318 -27.09 20.14 17.38
N PHE A 319 -27.67 19.63 18.47
CA PHE A 319 -27.99 20.41 19.66
C PHE A 319 -26.73 20.93 20.36
N ARG A 320 -25.67 20.12 20.49
CA ARG A 320 -24.38 20.58 21.01
C ARG A 320 -23.78 21.68 20.12
N GLY A 321 -23.86 21.52 18.80
CA GLY A 321 -23.40 22.52 17.83
C GLY A 321 -24.15 23.85 17.93
N LEU A 322 -25.47 23.79 18.18
CA LEU A 322 -26.31 24.95 18.44
C LEU A 322 -25.94 25.62 19.77
N LYS A 323 -25.79 24.83 20.84
CA LYS A 323 -25.41 25.31 22.17
C LYS A 323 -24.01 25.94 22.19
N SER A 324 -23.08 25.40 21.40
CA SER A 324 -21.73 25.95 21.27
C SER A 324 -21.62 27.10 20.28
N GLY A 325 -22.72 27.54 19.66
CA GLY A 325 -22.73 28.60 18.64
C GLY A 325 -22.02 28.25 17.32
N LYS A 326 -21.65 26.98 17.13
CA LYS A 326 -20.95 26.51 15.92
C LYS A 326 -21.93 26.35 14.75
N ILE A 327 -23.20 26.08 15.04
CA ILE A 327 -24.29 26.00 14.07
C ILE A 327 -25.34 27.04 14.46
N THR A 328 -25.79 27.86 13.51
CA THR A 328 -26.93 28.76 13.70
C THR A 328 -28.01 28.45 12.66
N PRO A 329 -29.31 28.63 12.97
CA PRO A 329 -30.39 28.39 12.00
C PRO A 329 -30.19 29.17 10.70
N ARG A 330 -29.62 30.39 10.80
CA ARG A 330 -29.26 31.20 9.65
C ARG A 330 -28.18 30.54 8.78
N LYS A 331 -27.08 30.05 9.36
CA LYS A 331 -26.01 29.35 8.62
C LYS A 331 -26.45 27.98 8.09
N ALA A 332 -27.40 27.33 8.75
CA ALA A 332 -27.96 26.07 8.29
C ALA A 332 -28.78 26.23 7.00
N LEU A 333 -29.50 27.36 6.86
CA LEU A 333 -30.36 27.63 5.70
C LEU A 333 -29.68 28.46 4.60
N LEU A 334 -28.78 29.37 4.97
CA LEU A 334 -28.11 30.29 4.05
C LEU A 334 -26.60 30.03 4.06
N HIS A 335 -26.06 29.75 2.88
CA HIS A 335 -24.62 29.61 2.66
C HIS A 335 -24.19 30.54 1.52
N PRO A 336 -23.17 31.39 1.69
CA PRO A 336 -22.70 32.25 0.62
C PRO A 336 -22.00 31.42 -0.46
N LYS A 337 -22.12 31.85 -1.73
CA LYS A 337 -21.30 31.29 -2.80
C LYS A 337 -19.90 31.91 -2.75
N LEU A 338 -18.90 31.14 -3.13
CA LEU A 338 -17.56 31.67 -3.39
C LEU A 338 -17.64 32.74 -4.49
N ALA A 339 -16.86 33.82 -4.34
CA ALA A 339 -16.83 34.90 -5.34
C ALA A 339 -16.49 34.38 -6.74
N ASP A 340 -15.61 33.37 -6.80
CA ASP A 340 -15.12 32.75 -8.03
C ASP A 340 -15.83 31.43 -8.40
N GLN A 341 -17.12 31.31 -8.07
CA GLN A 341 -17.87 30.07 -8.29
C GLN A 341 -17.86 29.56 -9.73
N LYS A 342 -17.74 30.48 -10.69
CA LYS A 342 -17.75 30.14 -12.12
C LYS A 342 -16.51 29.32 -12.49
N ASN A 343 -15.33 29.70 -11.97
CA ASN A 343 -14.11 28.95 -12.21
C ASN A 343 -14.14 27.57 -11.55
N VAL A 344 -14.68 27.48 -10.33
CA VAL A 344 -14.89 26.17 -9.68
C VAL A 344 -15.74 25.25 -10.55
N ARG A 345 -16.89 25.72 -11.04
CA ARG A 345 -17.75 24.93 -11.94
C ARG A 345 -17.09 24.59 -13.27
N HIS A 346 -16.24 25.48 -13.78
CA HIS A 346 -15.50 25.22 -15.00
C HIS A 346 -14.54 24.03 -14.81
N ILE A 347 -13.83 23.95 -13.68
CA ILE A 347 -12.97 22.81 -13.33
C ILE A 347 -13.79 21.52 -13.29
N TYR A 348 -14.95 21.53 -12.62
CA TYR A 348 -15.82 20.36 -12.59
C TYR A 348 -16.22 19.92 -14.00
N LYS A 349 -16.62 20.88 -14.85
CA LYS A 349 -16.97 20.62 -16.24
C LYS A 349 -15.82 20.00 -17.03
N GLU A 350 -14.62 20.55 -16.90
CA GLU A 350 -13.44 20.10 -17.64
C GLU A 350 -12.98 18.69 -17.24
N VAL A 351 -13.16 18.34 -15.95
CA VAL A 351 -12.69 17.08 -15.36
C VAL A 351 -13.76 15.98 -15.39
N HIS A 352 -15.04 16.31 -15.19
CA HIS A 352 -16.13 15.34 -15.06
C HIS A 352 -17.00 15.18 -16.31
N ASP A 353 -17.02 16.12 -17.27
CA ASP A 353 -17.81 15.97 -18.50
C ASP A 353 -17.06 15.18 -19.60
N ARG A 354 -15.92 14.55 -19.29
CA ARG A 354 -15.21 13.69 -20.26
C ARG A 354 -15.89 12.32 -20.33
N ASP A 355 -16.14 11.83 -21.55
CA ASP A 355 -16.71 10.49 -21.78
C ASP A 355 -15.81 9.38 -21.21
N GLU A 356 -14.49 9.55 -21.31
CA GLU A 356 -13.50 8.66 -20.71
C GLU A 356 -12.52 9.43 -19.83
N ARG A 357 -12.30 8.92 -18.62
CA ARG A 357 -11.32 9.47 -17.67
C ARG A 357 -9.93 8.93 -18.02
N ILE A 358 -9.05 9.80 -18.47
CA ILE A 358 -7.62 9.48 -18.61
C ILE A 358 -7.01 9.45 -17.21
N GLU A 359 -6.76 8.27 -16.67
CA GLU A 359 -5.93 8.13 -15.48
C GLU A 359 -4.48 7.97 -15.91
N LEU A 360 -3.73 9.08 -15.89
CA LEU A 360 -2.30 9.02 -16.17
C LEU A 360 -1.58 8.42 -14.97
N ASN A 361 -0.76 7.40 -15.24
CA ASN A 361 0.15 6.87 -14.26
C ASN A 361 1.24 7.89 -13.98
N LEU A 362 1.25 8.46 -12.76
CA LEU A 362 2.28 9.41 -12.31
C LEU A 362 3.70 8.81 -12.30
N TYR A 363 3.84 7.51 -12.56
CA TYR A 363 5.12 6.80 -12.69
C TYR A 363 5.87 7.12 -13.99
N ILE A 364 5.16 7.57 -15.03
CA ILE A 364 5.78 8.08 -16.26
C ILE A 364 5.87 9.59 -16.13
N VAL A 365 6.88 10.05 -15.40
CA VAL A 365 7.30 11.45 -15.53
C VAL A 365 8.14 11.46 -16.81
N SER A 366 7.59 11.94 -17.92
CA SER A 366 8.45 12.33 -19.03
C SER A 366 9.34 13.45 -18.50
N GLU A 367 10.58 13.16 -18.17
CA GLU A 367 11.60 14.20 -18.20
C GLU A 367 11.63 14.72 -19.64
N ASN A 368 11.64 16.04 -19.78
CA ASN A 368 11.54 16.74 -21.06
C ASN A 368 12.43 16.07 -22.13
N PRO A 369 11.90 15.73 -23.31
CA PRO A 369 12.73 15.25 -24.43
C PRO A 369 13.79 16.27 -24.88
N ALA A 370 13.66 17.53 -24.47
CA ALA A 370 14.56 18.61 -24.81
C ALA A 370 15.94 18.56 -24.14
N GLU A 371 16.17 17.66 -23.17
CA GLU A 371 17.48 17.56 -22.49
C GLU A 371 18.38 16.44 -23.05
N GLU A 372 17.86 15.51 -23.85
CA GLU A 372 18.67 14.43 -24.44
C GLU A 372 19.36 14.81 -25.77
N GLU A 373 18.89 15.84 -26.48
CA GLU A 373 19.54 16.30 -27.72
C GLU A 373 20.88 17.03 -27.48
N GLY A 374 21.23 17.33 -26.23
CA GLY A 374 22.49 18.01 -25.87
C GLY A 374 23.65 17.09 -25.49
N ALA A 375 23.44 15.78 -25.35
CA ALA A 375 24.45 14.86 -24.78
C ALA A 375 25.07 13.88 -25.80
N GLN A 376 24.67 13.91 -27.07
CA GLN A 376 25.21 13.04 -28.13
C GLN A 376 25.91 13.79 -29.28
N GLY A 377 26.45 14.98 -28.99
CA GLY A 377 26.95 15.90 -30.00
C GLY A 377 28.42 16.29 -29.91
N GLU A 378 29.29 15.62 -29.15
CA GLU A 378 30.73 15.94 -29.11
C GLU A 378 31.57 14.68 -28.85
N GLY A 379 32.10 14.07 -29.91
CA GLY A 379 33.09 13.00 -29.76
C GLY A 379 33.20 11.97 -30.88
N SER A 380 33.45 12.38 -32.13
CA SER A 380 34.23 11.56 -33.08
C SER A 380 34.64 12.39 -34.30
N GLY A 381 35.65 13.24 -34.10
CA GLY A 381 36.56 13.61 -35.17
C GLY A 381 37.70 12.60 -35.23
N GLU A 382 38.14 12.30 -36.45
CA GLU A 382 39.44 11.67 -36.80
C GLU A 382 39.60 10.15 -36.59
N ASN A 383 39.18 9.36 -37.59
CA ASN A 383 40.05 8.65 -38.55
C ASN A 383 39.26 7.61 -39.36
#